data_AF-A0A357BKR5-F1
#
_entry.id   AF-A0A357BKR5-F1
#
_cell.length_a   1.000
_cell.length_b   1.000
_cell.length_c   1.000
_cell.angle_alpha   90.00
_cell.angle_beta   90.00
_cell.angle_gamma   90.00
#
_symmetry.space_group_name_H-M   'P 1'
#
loop_
_entity.id
_entity.type
_entity.pdbx_description
1 polymer ?
#
loop_
_entity_poly.entity_id
_entity_poly.type
_entity_poly.pdbx_seq_one_letter_code
_entity_poly.pdbx_strand_id
1 'polypeptide(L)'
;MENEEKNDLVFQHLIDLPNYDCVFCSTRDRSTGKTLLFLIFNDEKRIYIRNGRREAWDELKDKRDYYRVRLGLDNAIEERKIPCFEAGSLWSEDA
;
A
#
# COMPACT_ATOMS: atom_id res chain seq x y z
N MET A 1 -28.17 4.30 -8.51
CA MET A 1 -26.90 5.03 -8.43
C MET A 1 -26.16 4.46 -7.25
N GLU A 2 -25.20 3.57 -7.51
CA GLU A 2 -24.29 3.10 -6.46
C GLU A 2 -23.49 4.31 -6.00
N ASN A 3 -23.47 4.57 -4.70
CA ASN A 3 -22.56 5.54 -4.12
C ASN A 3 -21.15 5.01 -4.41
N GLU A 4 -20.43 5.65 -5.34
CA GLU A 4 -18.98 5.56 -5.37
C GLU A 4 -18.49 6.02 -3.99
N GLU A 5 -18.14 5.09 -3.12
CA GLU A 5 -17.41 5.41 -1.89
C GLU A 5 -16.13 6.10 -2.33
N LYS A 6 -16.13 7.42 -2.22
CA LYS A 6 -14.99 8.25 -2.59
C LYS A 6 -13.79 7.76 -1.81
N ASN A 7 -12.79 7.25 -2.52
CA ASN A 7 -11.60 6.76 -1.86
C ASN A 7 -10.82 7.95 -1.28
N ASP A 8 -10.96 8.18 0.02
CA ASP A 8 -10.27 9.27 0.71
C ASP A 8 -8.78 8.96 0.95
N LEU A 9 -8.28 7.83 0.47
CA LEU A 9 -6.87 7.48 0.52
C LEU A 9 -6.12 8.06 -0.68
N VAL A 10 -5.07 8.83 -0.41
CA VAL A 10 -4.13 9.31 -1.42
C VAL A 10 -2.80 8.60 -1.25
N PHE A 11 -2.43 7.78 -2.22
CA PHE A 11 -1.13 7.14 -2.24
C PHE A 11 -0.07 8.18 -2.60
N GLN A 12 1.01 8.23 -1.83
CA GLN A 12 2.06 9.25 -1.98
C GLN A 12 3.38 8.66 -2.47
N HIS A 13 3.69 7.42 -2.05
CA HIS A 13 4.90 6.71 -2.44
C HIS A 13 4.58 5.22 -2.53
N LEU A 14 5.12 4.57 -3.56
CA LEU A 14 5.06 3.13 -3.74
C LEU A 14 6.51 2.59 -3.82
N ILE A 15 6.78 1.52 -3.11
CA ILE A 15 8.03 0.77 -3.21
C ILE A 15 7.64 -0.66 -3.55
N ASP A 16 8.05 -1.12 -4.72
CA ASP A 16 7.87 -2.50 -5.13
C ASP A 16 8.98 -3.37 -4.55
N LEU A 17 8.58 -4.47 -3.91
CA LEU A 17 9.46 -5.44 -3.26
C LEU A 17 9.30 -6.77 -4.00
N PRO A 18 9.88 -6.91 -5.21
CA PRO A 18 9.59 -8.02 -6.12
C PRO A 18 9.95 -9.38 -5.54
N ASN A 19 11.03 -9.47 -4.75
CA ASN A 19 11.45 -10.71 -4.09
C ASN A 19 10.46 -11.23 -3.04
N TYR A 20 9.51 -10.39 -2.62
CA TYR A 20 8.47 -10.71 -1.63
C TYR A 20 7.06 -10.60 -2.20
N ASP A 21 6.94 -10.38 -3.52
CA ASP A 21 5.68 -10.16 -4.24
C ASP A 21 4.73 -9.18 -3.54
N CYS A 22 5.28 -8.06 -3.06
CA CYS A 22 4.51 -7.07 -2.32
C CYS A 22 4.91 -5.63 -2.59
N VAL A 23 3.94 -4.73 -2.43
CA VAL A 23 4.13 -3.29 -2.51
C VAL A 23 4.04 -2.72 -1.10
N PHE A 24 5.07 -1.97 -0.70
CA PHE A 24 5.01 -1.10 0.46
C PHE A 24 4.58 0.30 0.02
N CYS A 25 3.60 0.88 0.69
CA CYS A 25 3.15 2.23 0.34
C CYS A 25 2.87 3.11 1.54
N SER A 26 3.13 4.41 1.36
CA SER A 26 2.66 5.46 2.26
C SER A 26 1.44 6.14 1.65
N THR A 27 0.41 6.31 2.47
CA THR A 27 -0.89 6.83 2.06
C THR A 27 -1.33 7.94 3.02
N ARG A 28 -1.92 9.01 2.50
CA ARG A 28 -2.58 10.03 3.31
C ARG A 28 -4.09 9.79 3.29
N ASP A 29 -4.68 9.60 4.45
CA ASP A 29 -6.14 9.64 4.60
C ASP A 29 -6.59 11.09 4.63
N ARG A 30 -7.37 11.52 3.64
CA ARG A 30 -7.90 12.89 3.53
C ARG A 30 -8.89 13.22 4.64
N SER A 31 -9.64 12.23 5.12
CA SER A 31 -10.69 12.44 6.12
C SER A 31 -10.09 12.76 7.49
N THR A 32 -8.99 12.10 7.84
CA THR A 32 -8.32 12.27 9.15
C THR A 32 -7.03 13.07 9.09
N GLY A 33 -6.49 13.30 7.89
CA GLY A 33 -5.18 13.91 7.67
C GLY A 33 -4.00 13.03 8.05
N LYS A 34 -4.22 11.80 8.50
CA LYS A 34 -3.16 10.88 8.98
C LYS A 34 -2.43 10.22 7.83
N THR A 35 -1.14 9.96 8.05
CA THR A 35 -0.36 9.05 7.20
C THR A 35 -0.57 7.62 7.68
N LEU A 36 -0.90 6.73 6.75
CA LEU A 36 -1.05 5.30 6.91
C LEU A 36 0.06 4.63 6.09
N LEU A 37 0.57 3.51 6.59
CA LEU A 37 1.51 2.67 5.85
C LEU A 37 0.86 1.31 5.61
N PHE A 38 0.97 0.81 4.39
CA PHE A 38 0.46 -0.50 4.02
C PHE A 38 1.56 -1.39 3.43
N LEU A 39 1.41 -2.69 3.64
CA LEU A 39 2.08 -3.76 2.90
C LEU A 39 1.00 -4.54 2.15
N ILE A 40 1.11 -4.60 0.83
CA ILE A 40 0.07 -5.14 -0.06
C ILE A 40 0.69 -6.26 -0.89
N PHE A 41 0.31 -7.52 -0.62
CA PHE A 41 0.82 -8.69 -1.32
C PHE A 41 -0.04 -9.00 -2.57
N ASN A 42 0.58 -9.42 -3.68
CA ASN A 42 -0.13 -9.71 -4.92
C ASN A 42 -0.66 -11.16 -4.95
N ASP A 43 0.16 -12.13 -4.56
CA ASP A 43 -0.14 -13.56 -4.52
C ASP A 43 -1.30 -13.96 -3.59
N GLU A 44 -1.28 -13.48 -2.35
CA GLU A 44 -2.11 -14.01 -1.27
C GLU A 44 -3.30 -13.10 -0.94
N LYS A 45 -3.51 -12.02 -1.70
CA LYS A 45 -4.59 -11.03 -1.47
C LYS A 45 -4.62 -10.53 -0.02
N ARG A 46 -3.45 -10.39 0.61
CA ARG A 46 -3.33 -9.87 1.98
C ARG A 46 -2.90 -8.42 1.94
N ILE A 47 -3.54 -7.61 2.77
CA ILE A 47 -3.15 -6.22 3.00
C ILE A 47 -2.93 -6.06 4.49
N TYR A 48 -1.77 -5.55 4.86
CA TYR A 48 -1.43 -5.22 6.23
C TYR A 48 -1.33 -3.71 6.38
N ILE A 49 -1.84 -3.19 7.49
CA ILE A 49 -1.70 -1.80 7.90
C ILE A 49 -0.76 -1.71 9.11
N ARG A 50 0.13 -0.72 9.08
CA ARG A 50 0.98 -0.45 10.23
C ARG A 50 0.15 0.14 11.36
N ASN A 51 0.04 -0.57 12.48
CA ASN A 51 -0.52 0.01 13.69
C ASN A 51 0.58 0.79 14.44
N GLY A 52 0.22 1.95 15.01
CA GLY A 52 1.18 2.80 15.73
C GLY A 52 1.63 2.24 17.08
N ARG A 53 1.34 0.97 17.39
CA ARG A 53 1.62 0.34 18.69
C ARG A 53 2.65 -0.78 18.49
N ARG A 54 3.90 -0.50 18.88
CA ARG A 54 5.02 -1.44 18.98
C ARG A 54 5.09 -2.48 17.86
N GLU A 55 5.76 -2.08 16.79
CA GLU A 55 6.34 -3.02 15.82
C GLU A 55 5.39 -4.00 15.10
N ALA A 56 4.07 -3.88 15.28
CA ALA A 56 3.09 -4.79 14.70
C ALA A 56 2.47 -4.29 13.38
N TRP A 57 2.09 -5.24 12.54
CA TRP A 57 1.31 -5.05 11.33
C TRP A 57 0.00 -5.80 11.52
N ASP A 58 -1.13 -5.12 11.30
CA ASP A 58 -2.45 -5.74 11.39
C ASP A 58 -2.96 -6.06 10.00
N GLU A 59 -3.45 -7.27 9.80
CA GLU A 59 -4.11 -7.64 8.55
C GLU A 59 -5.49 -6.98 8.45
N LEU A 60 -5.80 -6.38 7.30
CA LEU A 60 -7.12 -5.84 6.99
C LEU A 60 -8.10 -6.99 6.73
N LYS A 61 -8.87 -7.36 7.76
CA LYS A 61 -9.90 -8.40 7.68
C LYS A 61 -11.25 -7.89 7.18
N ASP A 62 -11.53 -6.60 7.30
CA ASP A 62 -12.75 -6.01 6.77
C ASP A 62 -12.66 -5.91 5.24
N LYS A 63 -13.66 -6.48 4.55
CA LYS A 63 -13.66 -6.54 3.08
C LYS A 63 -13.75 -5.16 2.43
N ARG A 64 -14.46 -4.21 3.04
CA ARG A 64 -14.61 -2.86 2.47
C ARG A 64 -13.29 -2.11 2.57
N ASP A 65 -12.64 -2.17 3.72
CA ASP A 65 -11.31 -1.58 3.89
C ASP A 65 -10.29 -2.21 2.93
N TYR A 66 -10.33 -3.54 2.79
CA TYR A 66 -9.52 -4.26 1.80
C TYR A 66 -9.74 -3.72 0.37
N TYR A 67 -10.99 -3.70 -0.10
CA TYR A 67 -11.31 -3.25 -1.45
C TYR A 67 -10.95 -1.78 -1.67
N ARG A 68 -11.20 -0.93 -0.68
CA ARG A 68 -10.86 0.49 -0.73
C ARG A 68 -9.35 0.70 -0.90
N VAL A 69 -8.52 -0.04 -0.16
CA VAL A 69 -7.06 0.07 -0.29
C VAL A 69 -6.59 -0.48 -1.64
N ARG A 70 -7.10 -1.66 -2.06
CA ARG A 70 -6.71 -2.28 -3.33
C ARG A 70 -7.06 -1.40 -4.53
N LEU A 71 -8.32 -0.94 -4.63
CA LEU A 71 -8.76 -0.05 -5.70
C LEU A 71 -7.94 1.26 -5.71
N GLY A 72 -7.59 1.78 -4.54
CA GLY A 72 -6.74 2.97 -4.43
C GLY A 72 -5.32 2.75 -4.96
N LEU A 73 -4.74 1.57 -4.69
CA LEU A 73 -3.44 1.19 -5.23
C LEU A 73 -3.49 1.03 -6.75
N ASP A 74 -4.49 0.32 -7.27
CA ASP A 74 -4.64 0.06 -8.71
C ASP A 74 -4.74 1.39 -9.47
N ASN A 75 -5.60 2.30 -9.01
CA ASN A 75 -5.72 3.65 -9.57
C ASN A 75 -4.40 4.44 -9.49
N ALA A 76 -3.70 4.35 -8.36
CA ALA A 76 -2.41 5.02 -8.15
C ALA A 76 -1.33 4.55 -9.14
N ILE A 77 -1.29 3.25 -9.43
CA ILE A 77 -0.39 2.64 -10.41
C ILE A 77 -0.79 3.06 -11.83
N GLU A 78 -2.07 2.96 -12.18
CA GLU A 78 -2.59 3.33 -13.51
C GLU A 78 -2.34 4.80 -13.85
N GLU A 79 -2.53 5.69 -12.89
CA GLU A 79 -2.29 7.13 -13.08
C GLU A 79 -0.81 7.48 -13.28
N ARG A 80 0.14 6.59 -12.91
CA ARG A 80 1.60 6.78 -13.01
C ARG A 80 2.14 8.08 -12.39
N LYS A 81 1.41 8.68 -11.45
CA LYS A 81 1.80 9.95 -10.80
C LYS A 81 2.67 9.76 -9.57
N ILE A 82 2.78 8.53 -9.08
CA ILE A 82 3.49 8.23 -7.83
C ILE A 82 4.81 7.56 -8.19
N PRO A 83 5.95 8.08 -7.71
CA PRO A 83 7.24 7.42 -7.86
C PRO A 83 7.16 5.99 -7.32
N CYS A 84 7.47 5.02 -8.19
CA CYS A 84 7.65 3.63 -7.83
C CYS A 84 9.15 3.35 -7.77
N PHE A 85 9.63 2.85 -6.64
CA PHE A 85 11.02 2.42 -6.49
C PHE A 85 11.05 0.91 -6.36
N GLU A 86 11.87 0.25 -7.18
CA GLU A 86 12.14 -1.17 -7.03
C GLU A 86 13.31 -1.36 -6.06
N ALA A 87 13.10 -2.11 -4.99
CA ALA A 87 14.21 -2.50 -4.11
C ALA A 87 15.03 -3.61 -4.79
N GLY A 88 15.92 -3.22 -5.70
CA GLY A 88 16.89 -4.11 -6.33
C GLY A 88 17.90 -4.67 -5.31
N SER A 89 18.38 -5.90 -5.56
CA SER A 89 19.46 -6.54 -4.82
C SER A 89 20.72 -5.67 -4.81
N LEU A 90 20.93 -4.89 -3.75
CA LEU A 90 22.13 -4.11 -3.50
C LEU A 90 23.21 -4.90 -2.73
N TRP A 91 23.13 -6.24 -2.77
CA TRP A 91 24.20 -7.13 -2.32
C TRP A 91 24.77 -7.87 -3.54
N SER A 92 25.51 -7.15 -4.38
CA SER A 92 26.62 -7.77 -5.08
C SER A 92 27.73 -7.96 -4.05
N GLU A 93 28.06 -9.21 -3.71
CA GLU A 93 29.26 -9.58 -2.97
C GLU A 93 30.48 -9.06 -3.74
N ASP A 94 31.00 -7.89 -3.37
CA ASP A 94 32.35 -7.46 -3.72
C ASP A 94 32.83 -6.47 -2.64
N ALA A 95 33.41 -7.02 -1.57
CA ALA A 95 34.26 -6.33 -0.60
C ALA A 95 35.49 -7.19 -0.32
#